data_AF-A0A9P5PQC1-F1
#
_entry.id   AF-A0A9P5PQC1-F1
#
_cell.length_a   1.000
_cell.length_b   1.000
_cell.length_c   1.000
_cell.angle_alpha   90.00
_cell.angle_beta   90.00
_cell.angle_gamma   90.00
#
_symmetry.space_group_name_H-M   'P 1'
#
loop_
_entity.id
_entity.type
_entity.pdbx_description
1 polymer ?
#
loop_
_entity_poly.entity_id
_entity_poly.type
_entity_poly.pdbx_seq_one_letter_code
_entity_poly.pdbx_strand_id
1 'polypeptide(L)'
;VLVARIFEMSRLNIAGTGYKMCKHLAAALKSRSKSIQAAIKAYNTAAAALTPPCQEVSWEEIIEFSFLSEFDILRDAREDVRERKWATQKNRLLMQQFFKLLCAEDELARLHVEIRRLLTNIENEEVKIRAAATHIEKTDPALALQIHQEKANRLKPT
;
A
#
# COMPACT_ATOMS: atom_id res chain seq x y z
N VAL A 1 -17.16 -5.95 -9.05
CA VAL A 1 -17.29 -4.49 -9.30
C VAL A 1 -17.17 -3.66 -8.01
N LEU A 2 -17.80 -4.07 -6.90
CA LEU A 2 -17.69 -3.38 -5.59
C LEU A 2 -16.27 -3.40 -4.98
N VAL A 3 -15.64 -4.57 -4.99
CA VAL A 3 -14.30 -4.85 -4.41
C VAL A 3 -13.21 -4.00 -5.05
N ALA A 4 -13.16 -3.98 -6.38
CA ALA A 4 -12.23 -3.12 -7.13
C ALA A 4 -12.43 -1.64 -6.78
N ARG A 5 -13.66 -1.21 -6.48
CA ARG A 5 -14.01 0.16 -6.15
C ARG A 5 -13.52 0.59 -4.77
N ILE A 6 -13.49 -0.33 -3.80
CA ILE A 6 -12.97 -0.14 -2.44
C ILE A 6 -11.44 -0.05 -2.45
N PHE A 7 -10.78 -0.92 -3.20
CA PHE A 7 -9.32 -0.92 -3.37
C PHE A 7 -8.81 0.38 -4.02
N GLU A 8 -9.56 0.95 -4.95
CA GLU A 8 -9.26 2.26 -5.52
C GLU A 8 -9.41 3.41 -4.52
N MET A 9 -10.09 3.26 -3.37
CA MET A 9 -10.21 4.31 -2.35
C MET A 9 -9.00 4.36 -1.40
N SER A 10 -8.44 3.20 -1.03
CA SER A 10 -7.31 3.12 -0.09
C SER A 10 -6.03 3.74 -0.64
N ARG A 11 -5.81 3.62 -1.96
CA ARG A 11 -4.66 4.22 -2.66
C ARG A 11 -4.71 5.75 -2.77
N LEU A 12 -5.85 6.39 -2.51
CA LEU A 12 -6.03 7.84 -2.65
C LEU A 12 -5.59 8.63 -1.42
N ASN A 13 -5.25 7.95 -0.34
CA ASN A 13 -4.86 8.55 0.94
C ASN A 13 -3.35 8.80 1.07
N ILE A 14 -2.58 8.64 -0.02
CA ILE A 14 -1.11 8.79 -0.02
C ILE A 14 -0.76 10.24 -0.36
N ALA A 15 -0.26 10.97 0.65
CA ALA A 15 0.07 12.39 0.61
C ALA A 15 1.12 12.75 -0.47
N GLY A 16 0.84 13.80 -1.25
CA GLY A 16 1.72 14.32 -2.31
C GLY A 16 1.00 14.92 -3.52
N THR A 17 -0.33 14.88 -3.55
CA THR A 17 -1.14 15.34 -4.69
C THR A 17 -1.61 16.78 -4.51
N GLY A 18 -1.30 17.68 -5.46
CA GLY A 18 -1.73 19.08 -5.43
C GLY A 18 -3.26 19.26 -5.36
N TYR A 19 -3.71 20.43 -4.89
CA TYR A 19 -5.13 20.73 -4.57
C TYR A 19 -6.16 20.28 -5.63
N LYS A 20 -5.85 20.47 -6.92
CA LYS A 20 -6.72 20.02 -8.02
C LYS A 20 -6.91 18.50 -8.03
N MET A 21 -5.85 17.75 -7.80
CA MET A 21 -5.91 16.30 -7.73
C MET A 21 -6.71 15.84 -6.51
N CYS A 22 -6.49 16.43 -5.32
CA CYS A 22 -7.35 16.16 -4.15
C CYS A 22 -8.85 16.40 -4.44
N LYS A 23 -9.19 17.45 -5.18
CA LYS A 23 -10.58 17.74 -5.58
C LYS A 23 -11.15 16.65 -6.51
N HIS A 24 -10.37 16.20 -7.50
CA HIS A 24 -10.77 15.09 -8.36
C HIS A 24 -10.92 13.78 -7.59
N LEU A 25 -10.03 13.51 -6.63
CA LEU A 25 -10.13 12.34 -5.75
C LEU A 25 -11.39 12.39 -4.90
N ALA A 26 -11.70 13.53 -4.27
CA ALA A 26 -12.92 13.71 -3.50
C ALA A 26 -14.19 13.51 -4.35
N ALA A 27 -14.20 14.05 -5.58
CA ALA A 27 -15.32 13.87 -6.51
C ALA A 27 -15.49 12.39 -6.92
N ALA A 28 -14.39 11.71 -7.22
CA ALA A 28 -14.38 10.28 -7.55
C ALA A 28 -14.88 9.43 -6.38
N LEU A 29 -14.42 9.70 -5.16
CA LEU A 29 -14.88 9.04 -3.93
C LEU A 29 -16.38 9.22 -3.73
N LYS A 30 -16.89 10.45 -3.86
CA LYS A 30 -18.32 10.75 -3.73
C LYS A 30 -19.16 10.01 -4.78
N SER A 31 -18.71 10.00 -6.04
CA SER A 31 -19.38 9.28 -7.13
C SER A 31 -19.41 7.77 -6.86
N ARG A 32 -18.31 7.21 -6.37
CA ARG A 32 -18.20 5.79 -6.00
C ARG A 32 -19.13 5.43 -4.85
N SER A 33 -19.13 6.20 -3.77
CA SER A 33 -20.00 5.97 -2.61
C SER A 33 -21.48 5.93 -3.02
N LYS A 34 -21.93 6.89 -3.85
CA LYS A 34 -23.29 6.87 -4.41
C LYS A 34 -23.60 5.62 -5.24
N SER A 35 -22.63 5.18 -6.05
CA SER A 35 -22.78 3.98 -6.89
C SER A 35 -22.91 2.72 -6.04
N ILE A 36 -22.13 2.61 -4.96
CA ILE A 36 -22.22 1.50 -3.99
C ILE A 36 -23.58 1.52 -3.30
N GLN A 37 -24.05 2.68 -2.83
CA GLN A 37 -25.38 2.82 -2.22
C GLN A 37 -26.52 2.38 -3.17
N ALA A 38 -26.43 2.75 -4.45
CA ALA A 38 -27.39 2.31 -5.46
C ALA A 38 -27.35 0.78 -5.67
N ALA A 39 -26.14 0.19 -5.69
CA ALA A 39 -25.98 -1.25 -5.82
C ALA A 39 -26.55 -2.01 -4.60
N ILE A 40 -26.37 -1.49 -3.39
CA ILE A 40 -26.98 -2.04 -2.17
C ILE A 40 -28.50 -2.06 -2.29
N LYS A 41 -29.09 -0.93 -2.70
CA LYS A 41 -30.54 -0.83 -2.87
C LYS A 41 -31.06 -1.84 -3.90
N ALA A 42 -30.37 -1.97 -5.03
CA ALA A 42 -30.73 -2.93 -6.07
C ALA A 42 -30.62 -4.38 -5.56
N TYR A 43 -29.55 -4.70 -4.83
CA TYR A 43 -29.37 -6.01 -4.22
C TYR A 43 -30.48 -6.33 -3.20
N ASN A 44 -30.75 -5.43 -2.24
CA ASN A 44 -31.79 -5.66 -1.22
C ASN A 44 -33.17 -5.83 -1.85
N THR A 45 -33.47 -5.08 -2.91
CA THR A 45 -34.73 -5.24 -3.66
C THR A 45 -34.84 -6.64 -4.28
N ALA A 46 -33.75 -7.15 -4.86
CA ALA A 46 -33.73 -8.50 -5.43
C ALA A 46 -33.74 -9.58 -4.34
N ALA A 47 -33.03 -9.38 -3.23
CA ALA A 47 -32.97 -10.28 -2.10
C ALA A 47 -34.36 -10.51 -1.48
N ALA A 48 -35.15 -9.44 -1.34
CA ALA A 48 -36.52 -9.50 -0.85
C ALA A 48 -37.49 -10.24 -1.81
N ALA A 49 -37.19 -10.26 -3.11
CA ALA A 49 -38.01 -10.91 -4.13
C ALA A 49 -37.74 -12.43 -4.24
N LEU A 50 -36.70 -12.95 -3.60
CA LEU A 50 -36.37 -14.39 -3.59
C LEU A 50 -37.29 -15.17 -2.64
N THR A 51 -37.41 -16.48 -2.85
CA THR A 51 -38.19 -17.38 -1.99
C THR A 51 -37.32 -18.57 -1.53
N PRO A 52 -36.95 -18.63 -0.24
CA PRO A 52 -37.21 -17.65 0.82
C PRO A 52 -36.46 -16.33 0.60
N PRO A 53 -36.93 -15.21 1.19
CA PRO A 53 -36.23 -13.93 1.14
C PRO A 53 -34.80 -14.06 1.66
N CYS A 54 -33.84 -13.50 0.94
CA CYS A 54 -32.44 -13.49 1.35
C CYS A 54 -32.15 -12.30 2.29
N GLN A 55 -31.07 -12.39 3.08
CA GLN A 55 -30.69 -11.34 4.03
C GLN A 55 -30.32 -10.04 3.29
N GLU A 56 -30.91 -8.93 3.73
CA GLU A 56 -30.54 -7.58 3.29
C GLU A 56 -29.19 -7.15 3.86
N VAL A 57 -28.49 -6.29 3.14
CA VAL A 57 -27.17 -5.77 3.54
C VAL A 57 -27.25 -4.27 3.74
N SER A 58 -26.69 -3.80 4.85
CA SER A 58 -26.56 -2.38 5.22
C SER A 58 -25.26 -1.76 4.70
N TRP A 59 -25.19 -0.43 4.71
CA TRP A 59 -23.97 0.30 4.36
C TRP A 59 -22.85 0.04 5.36
N GLU A 60 -23.19 -0.01 6.65
CA GLU A 60 -22.27 -0.27 7.76
C GLU A 60 -21.64 -1.66 7.63
N GLU A 61 -22.43 -2.69 7.34
CA GLU A 61 -21.93 -4.06 7.11
C GLU A 61 -20.98 -4.11 5.90
N ILE A 62 -21.26 -3.37 4.82
CA ILE A 62 -20.36 -3.34 3.66
C ILE A 62 -19.03 -2.66 3.98
N ILE A 63 -19.05 -1.61 4.79
CA ILE A 63 -17.81 -1.00 5.28
C ILE A 63 -17.08 -2.00 6.18
N GLU A 64 -17.78 -2.66 7.09
CA GLU A 64 -17.19 -3.65 7.99
C GLU A 64 -16.56 -4.81 7.20
N PHE A 65 -17.19 -5.31 6.15
CA PHE A 65 -16.64 -6.41 5.33
C PHE A 65 -15.73 -5.94 4.19
N SER A 66 -15.56 -4.64 3.99
CA SER A 66 -14.74 -4.09 2.90
C SER A 66 -13.29 -4.60 2.95
N PHE A 67 -12.74 -4.85 4.14
CA PHE A 67 -11.39 -5.37 4.31
C PHE A 67 -11.26 -6.84 3.86
N LEU A 68 -12.34 -7.64 3.87
CA LEU A 68 -12.30 -9.01 3.36
C LEU A 68 -12.13 -9.03 1.84
N SER A 69 -12.54 -7.96 1.18
CA SER A 69 -12.40 -7.80 -0.26
C SER A 69 -10.96 -7.61 -0.74
N GLU A 70 -10.03 -7.29 0.17
CA GLU A 70 -8.59 -7.22 -0.13
C GLU A 70 -7.95 -8.59 -0.37
N PHE A 71 -8.68 -9.67 -0.13
CA PHE A 71 -8.17 -11.05 -0.22
C PHE A 71 -8.81 -11.76 -1.40
N ASP A 72 -8.20 -11.64 -2.58
CA ASP A 72 -8.62 -12.34 -3.80
C ASP A 72 -8.74 -13.86 -3.58
N ILE A 73 -7.95 -14.43 -2.65
CA ILE A 73 -8.00 -15.85 -2.28
C ILE A 73 -9.34 -16.27 -1.65
N LEU A 74 -10.08 -15.35 -1.04
CA LEU A 74 -11.40 -15.63 -0.45
C LEU A 74 -12.51 -15.67 -1.51
N ARG A 75 -12.26 -15.13 -2.70
CA ARG A 75 -13.24 -15.15 -3.81
C ARG A 75 -13.53 -16.56 -4.28
N ASP A 76 -12.52 -17.44 -4.25
CA ASP A 76 -12.62 -18.80 -4.78
C ASP A 76 -13.06 -19.83 -3.72
N ALA A 77 -12.99 -19.47 -2.43
CA ALA A 77 -13.28 -20.39 -1.33
C ALA A 77 -14.77 -20.78 -1.21
N ARG A 78 -15.70 -20.04 -1.83
CA ARG A 78 -17.17 -20.24 -1.78
C ARG A 78 -17.77 -20.51 -0.38
N GLU A 79 -17.02 -20.23 0.67
CA GLU A 79 -17.41 -20.46 2.05
C GLU A 79 -17.76 -19.12 2.69
N ASP A 80 -18.83 -19.09 3.49
CA ASP A 80 -19.17 -17.91 4.26
C ASP A 80 -18.18 -17.75 5.42
N VAL A 81 -17.28 -16.79 5.28
CA VAL A 81 -16.25 -16.51 6.29
C VAL A 81 -16.70 -15.46 7.31
N ARG A 82 -17.87 -14.84 7.16
CA ARG A 82 -18.30 -13.70 8.00
C ARG A 82 -18.38 -14.06 9.49
N GLU A 83 -18.74 -15.30 9.81
CA GLU A 83 -18.85 -15.80 11.18
C GLU A 83 -17.50 -16.26 11.78
N ARG A 84 -16.44 -16.31 10.96
CA ARG A 84 -15.13 -16.75 11.44
C ARG A 84 -14.53 -15.69 12.35
N LYS A 85 -14.01 -16.11 13.51
CA LYS A 85 -13.39 -15.20 14.50
C LYS A 85 -12.26 -14.35 13.91
N TRP A 86 -11.50 -14.84 12.93
CA TRP A 86 -10.44 -14.08 12.26
C TRP A 86 -10.97 -13.07 11.23
N ALA A 87 -12.21 -13.24 10.76
CA ALA A 87 -12.89 -12.40 9.79
C ALA A 87 -13.68 -11.27 10.45
N THR A 88 -13.54 -11.06 11.76
CA THR A 88 -14.05 -9.85 12.43
C THR A 88 -12.97 -8.77 12.43
N GLN A 89 -13.36 -7.52 12.16
CA GLN A 89 -12.40 -6.42 12.02
C GLN A 89 -11.56 -6.21 13.29
N LYS A 90 -12.20 -6.29 14.47
CA LYS A 90 -11.54 -6.12 15.76
C LYS A 90 -10.48 -7.18 16.02
N ASN A 91 -10.82 -8.45 15.81
CA ASN A 91 -9.87 -9.54 16.02
C ASN A 91 -8.73 -9.47 15.01
N ARG A 92 -9.01 -9.02 13.79
CA ARG A 92 -7.99 -8.81 12.77
C ARG A 92 -7.00 -7.71 13.16
N LEU A 93 -7.47 -6.59 13.69
CA LEU A 93 -6.59 -5.52 14.18
C LEU A 93 -5.69 -6.04 15.31
N LEU A 94 -6.26 -6.79 16.26
CA LEU A 94 -5.49 -7.42 17.34
C LEU A 94 -4.48 -8.44 16.81
N MET A 95 -4.87 -9.30 15.87
CA MET A 95 -3.96 -10.26 15.23
C MET A 95 -2.83 -9.54 14.50
N GLN A 96 -3.11 -8.48 13.75
CA GLN A 96 -2.08 -7.72 13.05
C GLN A 96 -1.07 -7.11 14.03
N GLN A 97 -1.54 -6.55 15.15
CA GLN A 97 -0.66 -6.02 16.19
C GLN A 97 0.15 -7.13 16.86
N PHE A 98 -0.49 -8.25 17.18
CA PHE A 98 0.16 -9.42 17.77
C PHE A 98 1.24 -9.99 16.87
N PHE A 99 0.96 -10.20 15.58
CA PHE A 99 1.96 -10.69 14.63
C PHE A 99 3.06 -9.66 14.34
N LYS A 100 2.75 -8.36 14.32
CA LYS A 100 3.77 -7.32 14.27
C LYS A 100 4.72 -7.40 15.47
N LEU A 101 4.18 -7.67 16.67
CA LEU A 101 4.98 -7.85 17.87
C LEU A 101 5.85 -9.11 17.79
N LEU A 102 5.28 -10.24 17.39
CA LEU A 102 6.03 -11.50 17.22
C LEU A 102 7.15 -11.35 16.19
N CYS A 103 6.87 -10.73 15.04
CA CYS A 103 7.86 -10.51 13.99
C CYS A 103 8.87 -9.40 14.33
N ALA A 104 8.67 -8.61 15.38
CA ALA A 104 9.52 -7.45 15.66
C ALA A 104 10.96 -7.86 15.99
N GLU A 105 11.15 -8.98 16.69
CA GLU A 105 12.48 -9.48 17.06
C GLU A 105 13.26 -9.95 15.83
N ASP A 106 12.61 -10.74 14.97
CA ASP A 106 13.18 -11.19 13.69
C ASP A 106 13.48 -10.01 12.76
N GLU A 107 12.58 -9.03 12.69
CA GLU A 107 12.78 -7.84 11.87
C GLU A 107 13.91 -6.97 12.40
N LEU A 108 14.09 -6.88 13.72
CA LEU A 108 15.24 -6.21 14.33
C LEU A 108 16.55 -6.91 13.96
N ALA A 109 16.60 -8.24 13.98
CA ALA A 109 17.78 -8.99 13.55
C ALA A 109 18.08 -8.75 12.06
N ARG A 110 17.04 -8.75 11.21
CA ARG A 110 17.14 -8.46 9.78
C ARG A 110 17.62 -7.04 9.52
N LEU A 111 17.07 -6.04 10.22
CA LEU A 111 17.46 -4.64 10.08
C LEU A 111 18.94 -4.43 10.40
N HIS A 112 19.50 -5.11 11.41
CA HIS A 112 20.94 -5.04 11.68
C HIS A 112 21.79 -5.55 10.51
N VAL A 113 21.34 -6.60 9.82
CA VAL A 113 22.02 -7.11 8.61
C VAL A 113 21.90 -6.09 7.48
N GLU A 114 20.72 -5.54 7.25
CA GLU A 114 20.48 -4.56 6.18
C GLU A 114 21.22 -3.24 6.41
N ILE A 115 21.32 -2.76 7.66
CA ILE A 115 22.12 -1.57 8.00
C ILE A 115 23.59 -1.81 7.61
N ARG A 116 24.16 -2.97 7.97
CA ARG A 116 25.53 -3.31 7.59
C ARG A 116 25.69 -3.40 6.06
N ARG A 117 24.75 -4.05 5.37
CA ARG A 117 24.76 -4.14 3.91
C ARG A 117 24.69 -2.77 3.25
N LEU A 118 23.84 -1.87 3.77
CA LEU A 118 23.69 -0.52 3.27
C LEU A 118 24.99 0.28 3.45
N LEU A 119 25.60 0.23 4.63
CA LEU A 119 26.89 0.88 4.90
C LEU A 119 27.98 0.37 3.95
N THR A 120 28.11 -0.95 3.82
CA THR A 120 29.05 -1.56 2.88
C THR A 120 28.74 -1.18 1.43
N ASN A 121 27.47 -1.07 1.05
CA ASN A 121 27.10 -0.64 -0.29
C ASN A 121 27.50 0.81 -0.55
N ILE A 122 27.29 1.71 0.42
CA ILE A 122 27.71 3.12 0.34
C ILE A 122 29.23 3.19 0.15
N GLU A 123 30.01 2.50 0.99
CA GLU A 123 31.48 2.47 0.89
C GLU A 123 31.96 1.93 -0.46
N ASN A 124 31.36 0.83 -0.92
CA ASN A 124 31.68 0.24 -2.21
C ASN A 124 31.33 1.17 -3.38
N GLU A 125 30.20 1.87 -3.30
CA GLU A 125 29.82 2.88 -4.28
C GLU A 125 30.85 4.02 -4.30
N GLU A 126 31.29 4.50 -3.13
CA GLU A 126 32.32 5.53 -3.06
C GLU A 126 33.66 5.10 -3.68
N VAL A 127 34.07 3.85 -3.45
CA VAL A 127 35.28 3.29 -4.07
C VAL A 127 35.12 3.21 -5.58
N LYS A 128 33.98 2.72 -6.07
CA LYS A 128 33.68 2.61 -7.51
C LYS A 128 33.67 3.98 -8.19
N ILE A 129 33.02 4.97 -7.60
CA ILE A 129 32.96 6.34 -8.15
C ILE A 129 34.36 6.96 -8.21
N ARG A 130 35.18 6.81 -7.16
CA ARG A 130 36.57 7.30 -7.16
C ARG A 130 37.43 6.60 -8.22
N ALA A 131 37.32 5.28 -8.32
CA ALA A 131 38.06 4.51 -9.33
C ALA A 131 37.63 4.91 -10.75
N ALA A 132 36.33 5.13 -10.99
CA ALA A 132 35.83 5.59 -12.28
C ALA A 132 36.32 7.01 -12.61
N ALA A 133 36.27 7.94 -11.65
CA ALA A 133 36.74 9.31 -11.85
C ALA A 133 38.24 9.37 -12.18
N THR A 134 39.09 8.64 -11.44
CA THR A 134 40.54 8.56 -11.71
C THR A 134 40.88 7.89 -13.04
N HIS A 135 40.06 6.94 -13.50
CA HIS A 135 40.22 6.34 -14.83
C HIS A 135 39.85 7.34 -15.93
N ILE A 136 38.72 8.03 -15.79
CA ILE A 136 38.20 9.00 -16.76
C ILE A 136 39.11 10.23 -16.84
N GLU A 137 39.74 10.65 -15.75
CA GLU A 137 40.66 11.79 -15.70
C GLU A 137 41.80 11.70 -16.74
N LYS A 138 42.23 10.48 -17.09
CA LYS A 138 43.27 10.26 -18.12
C LYS A 138 42.80 10.56 -19.55
N THR A 139 41.49 10.50 -19.79
CA THR A 139 40.86 10.68 -21.11
C THR A 139 40.08 11.98 -21.22
N ASP A 140 39.36 12.37 -20.17
CA ASP A 140 38.51 13.55 -20.10
C ASP A 140 38.53 14.14 -18.66
N PRO A 141 39.42 15.11 -18.40
CA PRO A 141 39.52 15.77 -17.10
C PRO A 141 38.27 16.58 -16.73
N ALA A 142 37.53 17.10 -17.71
CA ALA A 142 36.36 17.94 -17.45
C ALA A 142 35.19 17.10 -16.91
N LEU A 143 34.98 15.91 -17.50
CA LEU A 143 33.98 14.96 -17.01
C LEU A 143 34.32 14.43 -15.62
N ALA A 144 35.60 14.13 -15.34
CA ALA A 144 36.05 13.73 -14.02
C ALA A 144 35.76 14.82 -12.96
N LEU A 145 36.03 16.08 -13.27
CA LEU A 145 35.72 17.22 -12.39
C LEU A 145 34.21 17.31 -12.09
N GLN A 146 33.35 17.12 -13.09
CA GLN A 146 31.90 17.15 -12.90
C GLN A 146 31.42 16.02 -11.98
N ILE A 147 31.97 14.81 -12.10
CA ILE A 147 31.67 13.68 -11.20
C ILE A 147 32.00 14.03 -9.74
N HIS A 148 33.14 14.69 -9.50
CA HIS A 148 33.52 15.13 -8.16
C HIS A 148 32.57 16.22 -7.61
N GLN A 149 32.15 17.16 -8.45
CA GLN A 149 31.21 18.23 -8.08
C GLN A 149 29.82 17.69 -7.74
N GLU A 150 29.28 16.78 -8.56
CA GLU A 150 28.00 16.12 -8.30
C GLU A 150 28.03 15.31 -6.99
N LYS A 151 29.13 14.59 -6.73
CA LYS A 151 29.32 13.92 -5.43
C LYS A 151 29.25 14.92 -4.26
N ALA A 152 29.97 16.04 -4.37
CA ALA A 152 29.98 17.06 -3.32
C ALA A 152 28.60 17.70 -3.09
N ASN A 153 27.79 17.82 -4.14
CA ASN A 153 26.42 18.32 -4.03
C ASN A 153 25.46 17.33 -3.36
N ARG A 154 25.64 16.02 -3.57
CA ARG A 154 24.82 14.98 -2.91
C ARG A 154 25.04 14.87 -1.40
N LEU A 155 26.21 15.28 -0.91
CA LEU A 155 26.58 15.24 0.51
C LEU A 155 26.15 16.50 1.29
N LYS A 156 25.60 17.51 0.61
CA LYS A 156 25.08 18.71 1.28
C LYS A 156 23.74 18.36 1.94
N PRO A 157 23.57 18.58 3.27
CA PRO A 157 22.27 18.45 3.89
C PRO A 157 21.33 19.52 3.30
N THR A 158 20.13 19.10 2.90
CA THR A 158 19.01 19.97 2.53
C THR A 158 18.53 20.82 3.69
#